data_AF-A0A4R8XHN4-F1
#
_entry.id   AF-A0A4R8XHN4-F1
#
_cell.length_a   1.000
_cell.length_b   1.000
_cell.length_c   1.000
_cell.angle_alpha   90.00
_cell.angle_beta   90.00
_cell.angle_gamma   90.00
#
_symmetry.space_group_name_H-M   'P 1'
#
loop_
_entity.id
_entity.type
_entity.pdbx_description
1 polymer ?
#
loop_
_entity_poly.entity_id
_entity_poly.type
_entity_poly.pdbx_seq_one_letter_code
_entity_poly.pdbx_strand_id
1 'polypeptide(L)'
;MTRLRRSDPTRPGYSRRRAGTGFSYRDPAGQKVTEKQLRQRFTELAIPPAWTDVWISPHPNGHIQAIGLDAAGRRQYIYHPAWREQKDRLKFERALELAASLPRVRGQVTRDLRGDSEPRARALAAAFRMLDLASLRIGSERYADDYGSHGLSTLLCSHVSVRGDVVRLDFPAKSGQQFQGVITDADLATYLRARLRERPAAPLLSWVVDGEESALSAADINSFIKERTGGEFSAKDFRTLRGTAAAAQSLAQSLAQNLRAAAGMTTHEDEASSDAGTKSGSAGSRAKASTAGSGTKSGTAGKGARDGAAGAGTKPSTTATATGVGAVPAASASRQPRAASRNRRADTRAIAEAMRQAAAVLGNTPAIARTSYVDPRIVDLFRAGETIDPAGRVSAETALRTLVLGDDV
;
A
#
# COMPACT_ATOMS: atom_id res chain seq x y z
N MET A 1 -19.54 18.49 -5.86
CA MET A 1 -19.00 17.52 -4.89
C MET A 1 -20.10 17.12 -3.93
N THR A 2 -20.29 15.82 -3.64
CA THR A 2 -21.30 15.35 -2.68
C THR A 2 -20.92 15.78 -1.26
N ARG A 3 -21.78 16.55 -0.58
CA ARG A 3 -21.58 16.91 0.83
C ARG A 3 -21.86 15.69 1.71
N LEU A 4 -20.81 15.10 2.26
CA LEU A 4 -20.89 13.90 3.11
C LEU A 4 -21.28 14.23 4.55
N ARG A 5 -22.05 13.33 5.16
CA ARG A 5 -22.44 13.39 6.57
C ARG A 5 -21.60 12.40 7.39
N ARG A 6 -21.19 12.80 8.61
CA ARG A 6 -20.65 11.85 9.58
C ARG A 6 -21.77 10.91 10.04
N SER A 7 -21.63 9.62 9.73
CA SER A 7 -22.48 8.53 10.20
C SER A 7 -22.03 8.15 11.61
N ASP A 8 -23.00 7.87 12.47
CA ASP A 8 -22.77 7.34 13.81
C ASP A 8 -23.50 6.00 13.89
N PRO A 9 -22.79 4.87 13.74
CA PRO A 9 -23.41 3.56 13.71
C PRO A 9 -23.95 3.09 15.08
N THR A 10 -23.71 3.86 16.15
CA THR A 10 -24.33 3.60 17.47
C THR A 10 -25.75 4.14 17.56
N ARG A 11 -26.13 5.06 16.65
CA ARG A 11 -27.49 5.60 16.57
C ARG A 11 -28.41 4.69 15.75
N PRO A 12 -29.74 4.81 15.93
CA PRO A 12 -30.70 4.02 15.19
C PRO A 12 -30.51 4.15 13.67
N GLY A 13 -30.57 3.01 12.99
CA GLY A 13 -30.48 2.90 11.53
C GLY A 13 -31.33 1.74 11.03
N TYR A 14 -31.26 1.47 9.74
CA TYR A 14 -31.99 0.34 9.17
C TYR A 14 -31.25 -0.96 9.47
N SER A 15 -31.97 -2.07 9.65
CA SER A 15 -31.38 -3.40 9.80
C SER A 15 -31.80 -4.35 8.69
N ARG A 16 -31.02 -5.40 8.46
CA ARG A 16 -31.30 -6.45 7.47
C ARG A 16 -31.57 -7.77 8.17
N ARG A 17 -32.63 -8.46 7.75
CA ARG A 17 -32.98 -9.81 8.22
C ARG A 17 -33.19 -10.76 7.04
N ARG A 18 -32.77 -12.01 7.19
CA ARG A 18 -33.06 -13.07 6.21
C ARG A 18 -34.58 -13.29 6.13
N ALA A 19 -35.10 -13.46 4.93
CA ALA A 19 -36.53 -13.71 4.67
C ALA A 19 -36.69 -14.58 3.43
N GLY A 20 -37.09 -15.86 3.63
CA GLY A 20 -37.15 -16.84 2.54
C GLY A 20 -35.80 -17.00 1.83
N THR A 21 -35.82 -16.85 0.51
CA THR A 21 -34.62 -16.90 -0.35
C THR A 21 -33.84 -15.58 -0.41
N GLY A 22 -34.33 -14.51 0.23
CA GLY A 22 -33.73 -13.18 0.15
C GLY A 22 -33.62 -12.46 1.50
N PHE A 23 -33.67 -11.14 1.44
CA PHE A 23 -33.56 -10.28 2.61
C PHE A 23 -34.75 -9.32 2.72
N SER A 24 -35.13 -9.03 3.96
CA SER A 24 -36.08 -7.97 4.31
C SER A 24 -35.39 -6.96 5.21
N TYR A 25 -35.81 -5.70 5.13
CA TYR A 25 -35.21 -4.61 5.89
C TYR A 25 -36.18 -4.12 6.96
N ARG A 26 -35.64 -3.63 8.08
CA ARG A 26 -36.41 -2.98 9.14
C ARG A 26 -35.92 -1.56 9.35
N ASP A 27 -36.84 -0.65 9.62
CA ASP A 27 -36.53 0.72 10.01
C ASP A 27 -36.06 0.79 11.48
N PRO A 28 -35.66 1.99 11.96
CA PRO A 28 -35.28 2.19 13.35
C PRO A 28 -36.35 1.80 14.40
N ALA A 29 -37.64 1.80 14.04
CA ALA A 29 -38.75 1.40 14.90
C ALA A 29 -39.05 -0.12 14.80
N GLY A 30 -38.29 -0.86 14.00
CA GLY A 30 -38.49 -2.29 13.78
C GLY A 30 -39.58 -2.63 12.76
N GLN A 31 -40.15 -1.65 12.06
CA GLN A 31 -41.17 -1.85 11.03
C GLN A 31 -40.56 -2.26 9.70
N LYS A 32 -41.31 -3.02 8.90
CA LYS A 32 -40.84 -3.51 7.60
C LYS A 32 -40.72 -2.34 6.62
N VAL A 33 -39.53 -2.18 6.02
CA VAL A 33 -39.32 -1.19 4.95
C VAL A 33 -39.98 -1.70 3.66
N THR A 34 -41.06 -1.04 3.25
CA THR A 34 -41.79 -1.34 2.01
C THR A 34 -41.40 -0.41 0.85
N GLU A 35 -40.87 0.77 1.16
CA GLU A 35 -40.52 1.80 0.20
C GLU A 35 -39.51 1.30 -0.86
N LYS A 36 -39.89 1.41 -2.14
CA LYS A 36 -39.11 0.88 -3.27
C LYS A 36 -37.72 1.53 -3.38
N GLN A 37 -37.64 2.84 -3.18
CA GLN A 37 -36.40 3.61 -3.31
C GLN A 37 -35.36 3.20 -2.25
N LEU A 38 -35.78 3.06 -1.00
CA LEU A 38 -34.91 2.56 0.08
C LEU A 38 -34.43 1.13 -0.19
N ARG A 39 -35.32 0.24 -0.63
CA ARG A 39 -34.97 -1.16 -0.94
C ARG A 39 -33.98 -1.27 -2.10
N GLN A 40 -34.14 -0.43 -3.12
CA GLN A 40 -33.20 -0.34 -4.23
C GLN A 40 -31.82 0.10 -3.72
N ARG A 41 -31.75 1.20 -2.96
CA ARG A 41 -30.49 1.67 -2.35
C ARG A 41 -29.79 0.58 -1.56
N PHE A 42 -30.50 -0.14 -0.68
CA PHE A 42 -29.91 -1.22 0.12
C PHE A 42 -29.37 -2.37 -0.72
N THR A 43 -29.98 -2.64 -1.86
CA THR A 43 -29.51 -3.67 -2.81
C THR A 43 -28.24 -3.22 -3.52
N GLU A 44 -28.18 -1.96 -3.95
CA GLU A 44 -26.99 -1.34 -4.57
C GLU A 44 -25.77 -1.28 -3.64
N LEU A 45 -25.99 -1.28 -2.31
CA LEU A 45 -24.89 -1.42 -1.34
C LEU A 45 -24.18 -2.77 -1.43
N ALA A 46 -24.78 -3.79 -2.07
CA ALA A 46 -24.21 -5.11 -2.25
C ALA A 46 -23.67 -5.72 -0.94
N ILE A 47 -24.43 -5.58 0.16
CA ILE A 47 -24.04 -6.10 1.47
C ILE A 47 -23.93 -7.63 1.38
N PRO A 48 -22.75 -8.24 1.66
CA PRO A 48 -22.57 -9.68 1.50
C PRO A 48 -23.62 -10.48 2.28
N PRO A 49 -24.18 -11.56 1.71
CA PRO A 49 -25.30 -12.29 2.32
C PRO A 49 -24.92 -12.97 3.65
N ALA A 50 -23.64 -13.30 3.84
CA ALA A 50 -23.13 -13.90 5.07
C ALA A 50 -23.02 -12.91 6.24
N TRP A 51 -23.20 -11.60 6.02
CA TRP A 51 -23.09 -10.63 7.11
C TRP A 51 -24.29 -10.68 8.06
N THR A 52 -24.00 -10.77 9.35
CA THR A 52 -24.95 -10.67 10.46
C THR A 52 -24.86 -9.28 11.11
N ASP A 53 -25.79 -8.97 12.03
CA ASP A 53 -25.85 -7.70 12.77
C ASP A 53 -25.68 -6.45 11.90
N VAL A 54 -26.37 -6.47 10.76
CA VAL A 54 -26.24 -5.44 9.74
C VAL A 54 -26.98 -4.18 10.17
N TRP A 55 -26.25 -3.07 10.23
CA TRP A 55 -26.79 -1.72 10.31
C TRP A 55 -26.54 -0.99 9.00
N ILE A 56 -27.54 -0.25 8.52
CA ILE A 56 -27.49 0.53 7.29
C ILE A 56 -27.84 1.98 7.61
N SER A 57 -27.01 2.89 7.12
CA SER A 57 -27.15 4.33 7.35
C SER A 57 -28.52 4.84 6.88
N PRO A 58 -29.22 5.65 7.70
CA PRO A 58 -30.44 6.29 7.27
C PRO A 58 -30.22 7.34 6.19
N HIS A 59 -29.00 7.87 6.09
CA HIS A 59 -28.66 8.94 5.15
C HIS A 59 -27.88 8.38 3.94
N PRO A 60 -28.36 8.60 2.70
CA PRO A 60 -27.63 8.22 1.49
C PRO A 60 -26.26 8.87 1.35
N ASN A 61 -26.06 10.06 1.91
CA ASN A 61 -24.78 10.77 1.93
C ASN A 61 -23.94 10.53 3.21
N GLY A 62 -24.30 9.55 4.05
CA GLY A 62 -23.50 9.17 5.22
C GLY A 62 -22.18 8.50 4.79
N HIS A 63 -21.05 8.90 5.37
CA HIS A 63 -19.75 8.35 4.97
C HIS A 63 -19.61 6.84 5.20
N ILE A 64 -20.23 6.30 6.26
CA ILE A 64 -20.49 4.87 6.42
C ILE A 64 -21.91 4.62 5.91
N GLN A 65 -22.06 3.73 4.95
CA GLN A 65 -23.34 3.31 4.38
C GLN A 65 -23.88 2.04 5.05
N ALA A 66 -23.03 1.09 5.39
CA ALA A 66 -23.42 -0.10 6.15
C ALA A 66 -22.29 -0.63 7.02
N ILE A 67 -22.64 -1.30 8.09
CA ILE A 67 -21.74 -2.13 8.91
C ILE A 67 -22.41 -3.49 9.14
N GLY A 68 -21.61 -4.52 9.38
CA GLY A 68 -22.10 -5.84 9.79
C GLY A 68 -20.95 -6.69 10.28
N LEU A 69 -21.25 -7.86 10.83
CA LEU A 69 -20.24 -8.86 11.18
C LEU A 69 -20.10 -9.85 10.03
N ASP A 70 -18.88 -10.18 9.62
CA ASP A 70 -18.65 -11.25 8.65
C ASP A 70 -18.75 -12.65 9.29
N ALA A 71 -18.57 -13.70 8.48
CA ALA A 71 -18.63 -15.09 8.93
C ALA A 71 -17.58 -15.44 10.02
N ALA A 72 -16.54 -14.61 10.20
CA ALA A 72 -15.54 -14.75 11.24
C ALA A 72 -15.82 -13.82 12.44
N GLY A 73 -17.02 -13.23 12.53
CA GLY A 73 -17.42 -12.33 13.62
C GLY A 73 -16.74 -10.94 13.57
N ARG A 74 -16.07 -10.59 12.48
CA ARG A 74 -15.34 -9.31 12.38
C ARG A 74 -16.26 -8.23 11.84
N ARG A 75 -16.21 -7.05 12.44
CA ARG A 75 -16.96 -5.88 11.96
C ARG A 75 -16.40 -5.39 10.63
N GLN A 76 -17.24 -5.43 9.60
CA GLN A 76 -16.97 -4.95 8.25
C GLN A 76 -17.79 -3.68 7.96
N TYR A 77 -17.31 -2.90 6.99
CA TYR A 77 -17.86 -1.58 6.65
C TYR A 77 -18.04 -1.44 5.15
N ILE A 78 -19.13 -0.78 4.75
CA ILE A 78 -19.33 -0.26 3.40
C ILE A 78 -19.35 1.26 3.51
N TYR A 79 -18.40 1.92 2.84
CA TYR A 79 -18.29 3.37 2.81
C TYR A 79 -18.88 3.96 1.53
N HIS A 80 -19.39 5.19 1.63
CA HIS A 80 -19.78 6.00 0.48
C HIS A 80 -18.58 6.16 -0.48
N PRO A 81 -18.76 6.05 -1.82
CA PRO A 81 -17.66 6.18 -2.79
C PRO A 81 -16.84 7.47 -2.63
N ALA A 82 -17.50 8.62 -2.56
CA ALA A 82 -16.82 9.90 -2.34
C ALA A 82 -15.99 9.96 -1.03
N TRP A 83 -16.37 9.21 0.02
CA TRP A 83 -15.55 9.13 1.24
C TRP A 83 -14.27 8.34 0.98
N ARG A 84 -14.37 7.23 0.24
CA ARG A 84 -13.20 6.44 -0.15
C ARG A 84 -12.24 7.25 -0.99
N GLU A 85 -12.74 7.94 -2.02
CA GLU A 85 -11.92 8.82 -2.87
C GLU A 85 -11.21 9.92 -2.07
N GLN A 86 -11.92 10.56 -1.13
CA GLN A 86 -11.31 11.59 -0.28
C GLN A 86 -10.25 10.99 0.65
N LYS A 87 -10.52 9.84 1.28
CA LYS A 87 -9.54 9.17 2.16
C LYS A 87 -8.35 8.59 1.40
N ASP A 88 -8.56 8.11 0.19
CA ASP A 88 -7.51 7.62 -0.69
C ASP A 88 -6.61 8.74 -1.17
N ARG A 89 -7.11 9.97 -1.32
CA ARG A 89 -6.26 11.13 -1.58
C ARG A 89 -5.47 11.54 -0.34
N LEU A 90 -6.16 11.67 0.80
CA LEU A 90 -5.55 12.10 2.06
C LEU A 90 -4.43 11.16 2.53
N LYS A 91 -4.53 9.84 2.30
CA LYS A 91 -3.45 8.92 2.68
C LYS A 91 -2.16 9.18 1.90
N PHE A 92 -2.25 9.64 0.65
CA PHE A 92 -1.07 9.93 -0.15
C PHE A 92 -0.45 11.26 0.25
N GLU A 93 -1.26 12.29 0.53
CA GLU A 93 -0.74 13.54 1.09
C GLU A 93 -0.04 13.31 2.43
N ARG A 94 -0.65 12.52 3.32
CA ARG A 94 -0.03 12.15 4.60
C ARG A 94 1.26 11.36 4.44
N ALA A 95 1.38 10.51 3.41
CA ALA A 95 2.63 9.81 3.13
C ALA A 95 3.74 10.79 2.72
N LEU A 96 3.40 11.82 1.93
CA LEU A 96 4.34 12.88 1.59
C LEU A 96 4.68 13.74 2.80
N GLU A 97 3.71 14.15 3.62
CA GLU A 97 3.95 14.88 4.87
C GLU A 97 4.85 14.09 5.83
N LEU A 98 4.62 12.78 5.97
CA LEU A 98 5.49 11.88 6.73
C LEU A 98 6.92 11.97 6.21
N ALA A 99 7.13 11.90 4.89
CA ALA A 99 8.45 12.01 4.28
C ALA A 99 9.19 13.29 4.65
N ALA A 100 8.47 14.42 4.84
CA ALA A 100 9.07 15.68 5.30
C ALA A 100 9.70 15.56 6.69
N SER A 101 9.03 14.81 7.58
CA SER A 101 9.44 14.66 8.97
C SER A 101 10.60 13.67 9.15
N LEU A 102 10.74 12.70 8.24
CA LEU A 102 11.65 11.56 8.41
C LEU A 102 13.12 11.94 8.59
N PRO A 103 13.73 12.90 7.86
CA PRO A 103 15.14 13.22 8.06
C PRO A 103 15.47 13.61 9.50
N ARG A 104 14.66 14.47 10.11
CA ARG A 104 14.82 14.89 11.51
C ARG A 104 14.60 13.72 12.47
N VAL A 105 13.52 12.97 12.28
CA VAL A 105 13.14 11.87 13.17
C VAL A 105 14.15 10.71 13.10
N ARG A 106 14.66 10.37 11.91
CA ARG A 106 15.71 9.36 11.71
C ARG A 106 16.96 9.70 12.51
N GLY A 107 17.36 10.97 12.53
CA GLY A 107 18.49 11.44 13.33
C GLY A 107 18.26 11.32 14.84
N GLN A 108 17.05 11.61 15.31
CA GLN A 108 16.66 11.42 16.72
C GLN A 108 16.66 9.93 17.10
N VAL A 109 16.01 9.09 16.30
CA VAL A 109 15.95 7.64 16.50
C VAL A 109 17.35 7.01 16.52
N THR A 110 18.29 7.50 15.71
CA THR A 110 19.70 7.04 15.76
C THR A 110 20.32 7.37 17.12
N ARG A 111 20.10 8.57 17.66
CA ARG A 111 20.61 8.95 18.98
C ARG A 111 19.98 8.11 20.08
N ASP A 112 18.67 7.89 20.02
CA ASP A 112 17.94 7.06 20.99
C ASP A 112 18.47 5.61 21.00
N LEU A 113 18.82 5.06 19.83
CA LEU A 113 19.43 3.71 19.72
C LEU A 113 20.84 3.62 20.30
N ARG A 114 21.68 4.65 20.04
CA ARG A 114 23.10 4.71 20.45
C ARG A 114 23.31 5.08 21.91
N GLY A 115 22.43 5.89 22.48
CA GLY A 115 22.57 6.39 23.85
C GLY A 115 22.05 5.43 24.91
N ASP A 116 22.28 5.81 26.17
CA ASP A 116 21.78 5.11 27.37
C ASP A 116 20.35 5.55 27.72
N SER A 117 19.50 5.69 26.70
CA SER A 117 18.09 6.00 26.91
C SER A 117 17.41 4.87 27.69
N GLU A 118 16.32 5.19 28.38
CA GLU A 118 15.54 4.18 29.09
C GLU A 118 15.13 3.01 28.18
N PRO A 119 15.03 1.78 28.70
CA PRO A 119 14.77 0.58 27.88
C PRO A 119 13.56 0.71 26.95
N ARG A 120 12.47 1.32 27.44
CA ARG A 120 11.27 1.58 26.64
C ARG A 120 11.53 2.51 25.46
N ALA A 121 12.30 3.58 25.66
CA ALA A 121 12.63 4.54 24.61
C ALA A 121 13.49 3.90 23.51
N ARG A 122 14.47 3.05 23.89
CA ARG A 122 15.30 2.30 22.94
C ARG A 122 14.48 1.28 22.14
N ALA A 123 13.55 0.59 22.80
CA ALA A 123 12.62 -0.31 22.12
C ALA A 123 11.73 0.43 21.11
N LEU A 124 11.22 1.61 21.46
CA LEU A 124 10.41 2.45 20.55
C LEU A 124 11.23 2.94 19.36
N ALA A 125 12.47 3.34 19.59
CA ALA A 125 13.41 3.73 18.53
C ALA A 125 13.69 2.56 17.57
N ALA A 126 13.93 1.36 18.11
CA ALA A 126 14.11 0.16 17.30
C ALA A 126 12.84 -0.18 16.49
N ALA A 127 11.66 -0.12 17.12
CA ALA A 127 10.38 -0.33 16.45
C ALA A 127 10.17 0.66 15.29
N PHE A 128 10.43 1.95 15.52
CA PHE A 128 10.35 2.97 14.48
C PHE A 128 11.32 2.66 13.33
N ARG A 129 12.58 2.35 13.63
CA ARG A 129 13.60 2.02 12.61
C ARG A 129 13.16 0.81 11.76
N MET A 130 12.58 -0.20 12.39
CA MET A 130 12.05 -1.37 11.68
C MET A 130 10.84 -1.03 10.79
N LEU A 131 9.92 -0.15 11.22
CA LEU A 131 8.84 0.34 10.36
C LEU A 131 9.37 1.14 9.17
N ASP A 132 10.31 2.03 9.42
CA ASP A 132 10.90 2.90 8.41
C ASP A 132 11.63 2.08 7.34
N LEU A 133 12.48 1.13 7.76
CA LEU A 133 13.34 0.36 6.88
C LEU A 133 12.71 -0.89 6.26
N ALA A 134 11.72 -1.52 6.90
CA ALA A 134 11.09 -2.75 6.38
C ALA A 134 9.58 -2.62 6.14
N SER A 135 8.95 -1.48 6.47
CA SER A 135 7.51 -1.26 6.29
C SER A 135 6.64 -2.41 6.79
N LEU A 136 7.03 -2.95 7.94
CA LEU A 136 6.30 -4.02 8.60
C LEU A 136 4.86 -3.60 8.89
N ARG A 137 3.95 -4.57 8.88
CA ARG A 137 2.64 -4.34 9.48
C ARG A 137 2.85 -4.24 10.98
N ILE A 138 2.17 -3.29 11.63
CA ILE A 138 2.33 -3.06 13.05
C ILE A 138 2.00 -4.29 13.90
N GLY A 139 1.05 -5.11 13.46
CA GLY A 139 0.57 -6.27 14.22
C GLY A 139 -0.50 -5.89 15.24
N SER A 140 -1.16 -6.90 15.79
CA SER A 140 -1.89 -6.78 17.04
C SER A 140 -1.78 -8.09 17.79
N GLU A 141 -1.77 -8.00 19.10
CA GLU A 141 -1.63 -9.10 20.04
C GLU A 141 -2.77 -10.10 19.82
N ARG A 142 -4.01 -9.60 19.78
CA ARG A 142 -5.20 -10.40 19.43
C ARG A 142 -5.07 -11.20 18.13
N TYR A 143 -4.53 -10.60 17.06
CA TYR A 143 -4.37 -11.29 15.77
C TYR A 143 -3.27 -12.35 15.82
N ALA A 144 -2.23 -12.14 16.63
CA ALA A 144 -1.16 -13.12 16.82
C ALA A 144 -1.69 -14.33 17.58
N ASP A 145 -2.45 -14.12 18.66
CA ASP A 145 -3.01 -15.20 19.47
C ASP A 145 -4.04 -16.02 18.70
N ASP A 146 -4.95 -15.36 17.97
CA ASP A 146 -6.06 -16.03 17.28
C ASP A 146 -5.61 -16.77 15.99
N TYR A 147 -4.52 -16.34 15.34
CA TYR A 147 -4.15 -16.81 13.99
C TYR A 147 -2.67 -17.19 13.81
N GLY A 148 -1.84 -17.09 14.85
CA GLY A 148 -0.39 -17.35 14.78
C GLY A 148 0.35 -16.41 13.82
N SER A 149 -0.24 -15.28 13.45
CA SER A 149 0.32 -14.33 12.48
C SER A 149 0.92 -13.13 13.20
N HIS A 150 2.19 -12.83 12.95
CA HIS A 150 2.90 -11.76 13.63
C HIS A 150 2.96 -10.46 12.81
N GLY A 151 3.04 -9.35 13.52
CA GLY A 151 3.49 -8.05 13.02
C GLY A 151 4.53 -7.48 13.98
N LEU A 152 4.97 -6.24 13.74
CA LEU A 152 6.07 -5.63 14.49
C LEU A 152 5.93 -5.73 16.03
N SER A 153 4.77 -5.37 16.60
CA SER A 153 4.56 -5.38 18.05
C SER A 153 4.53 -6.79 18.64
N THR A 154 4.34 -7.82 17.81
CA THR A 154 4.22 -9.21 18.24
C THR A 154 5.38 -10.08 17.78
N LEU A 155 6.45 -9.50 17.21
CA LEU A 155 7.63 -10.27 16.84
C LEU A 155 8.28 -10.91 18.07
N LEU A 156 8.80 -12.12 17.89
CA LEU A 156 9.58 -12.83 18.88
C LEU A 156 11.07 -12.73 18.52
N CYS A 157 11.95 -12.89 19.51
CA CYS A 157 13.40 -12.97 19.26
C CYS A 157 13.76 -14.08 18.27
N SER A 158 13.05 -15.22 18.28
CA SER A 158 13.25 -16.32 17.33
C SER A 158 12.97 -15.96 15.86
N HIS A 159 12.23 -14.89 15.60
CA HIS A 159 11.93 -14.39 14.24
C HIS A 159 13.06 -13.55 13.65
N VAL A 160 14.11 -13.27 14.42
CA VAL A 160 15.16 -12.32 14.05
C VAL A 160 16.54 -12.96 14.19
N SER A 161 17.38 -12.74 13.19
CA SER A 161 18.80 -13.06 13.27
C SER A 161 19.63 -11.86 12.84
N VAL A 162 20.80 -11.68 13.47
CA VAL A 162 21.69 -10.54 13.22
C VAL A 162 23.09 -11.04 12.86
N ARG A 163 23.65 -10.55 11.73
CA ARG A 163 25.03 -10.82 11.28
C ARG A 163 25.67 -9.54 10.78
N GLY A 164 26.77 -9.10 11.40
CA GLY A 164 27.30 -7.75 11.14
C GLY A 164 26.20 -6.71 11.30
N ASP A 165 26.06 -5.82 10.33
CA ASP A 165 25.03 -4.77 10.31
C ASP A 165 23.70 -5.22 9.68
N VAL A 166 23.58 -6.51 9.38
CA VAL A 166 22.42 -7.09 8.69
C VAL A 166 21.49 -7.78 9.69
N VAL A 167 20.25 -7.33 9.72
CA VAL A 167 19.13 -7.91 10.46
C VAL A 167 18.23 -8.64 9.49
N ARG A 168 18.06 -9.95 9.68
CA ARG A 168 17.13 -10.78 8.90
C ARG A 168 15.89 -11.08 9.73
N LEU A 169 14.73 -10.90 9.10
CA LEU A 169 13.41 -11.17 9.66
C LEU A 169 12.81 -12.37 8.92
N ASP A 170 12.30 -13.35 9.67
CA ASP A 170 11.64 -14.54 9.13
C ASP A 170 10.50 -14.98 10.07
N PHE A 171 9.24 -14.80 9.67
CA PHE A 171 8.08 -15.10 10.52
C PHE A 171 6.78 -15.30 9.73
N PRO A 172 5.80 -16.04 10.28
CA PRO A 172 4.48 -16.14 9.70
C PRO A 172 3.73 -14.81 9.89
N ALA A 173 3.44 -14.11 8.79
CA ALA A 173 2.74 -12.84 8.80
C ALA A 173 1.25 -13.01 8.47
N LYS A 174 0.56 -11.88 8.24
CA LYS A 174 -0.89 -11.84 7.98
C LYS A 174 -1.33 -12.93 6.99
N SER A 175 -2.39 -13.67 7.39
CA SER A 175 -2.96 -14.78 6.62
C SER A 175 -2.00 -15.98 6.46
N GLY A 176 -1.09 -16.16 7.42
CA GLY A 176 -0.11 -17.26 7.42
C GLY A 176 0.98 -17.15 6.34
N GLN A 177 1.06 -16.02 5.62
CA GLN A 177 2.08 -15.84 4.60
C GLN A 177 3.43 -15.63 5.26
N GLN A 178 4.45 -16.39 4.85
CA GLN A 178 5.80 -16.21 5.37
C GLN A 178 6.35 -14.85 4.93
N PHE A 179 6.76 -14.04 5.91
CA PHE A 179 7.49 -12.81 5.66
C PHE A 179 8.99 -13.08 5.77
N GLN A 180 9.73 -12.68 4.74
CA GLN A 180 11.19 -12.67 4.74
C GLN A 180 11.67 -11.28 4.35
N GLY A 181 12.50 -10.67 5.20
CA GLY A 181 12.99 -9.32 4.99
C GLY A 181 14.40 -9.15 5.53
N VAL A 182 15.11 -8.18 4.97
CA VAL A 182 16.47 -7.81 5.38
C VAL A 182 16.50 -6.31 5.64
N ILE A 183 17.09 -5.92 6.77
CA ILE A 183 17.40 -4.55 7.12
C ILE A 183 18.91 -4.45 7.32
N THR A 184 19.56 -3.50 6.66
CA THR A 184 20.97 -3.19 6.89
C THR A 184 21.07 -1.88 7.64
N ASP A 185 21.39 -1.94 8.92
CA ASP A 185 21.48 -0.79 9.83
C ASP A 185 22.32 -1.16 11.07
N ALA A 186 23.50 -0.56 11.21
CA ALA A 186 24.48 -0.91 12.25
C ALA A 186 23.96 -0.66 13.68
N ASP A 187 23.20 0.42 13.87
CA ASP A 187 22.68 0.82 15.17
C ASP A 187 21.56 -0.12 15.64
N LEU A 188 20.62 -0.44 14.74
CA LEU A 188 19.57 -1.43 14.96
C LEU A 188 20.16 -2.82 15.17
N ALA A 189 21.14 -3.23 14.35
CA ALA A 189 21.80 -4.52 14.49
C ALA A 189 22.47 -4.64 15.86
N THR A 190 23.12 -3.58 16.34
CA THR A 190 23.76 -3.55 17.66
C THR A 190 22.75 -3.71 18.79
N TYR A 191 21.65 -2.94 18.76
CA TYR A 191 20.56 -3.06 19.72
C TYR A 191 19.95 -4.47 19.72
N LEU A 192 19.55 -4.98 18.55
CA LEU A 192 18.89 -6.28 18.44
C LEU A 192 19.83 -7.43 18.82
N ARG A 193 21.13 -7.36 18.49
CA ARG A 193 22.09 -8.39 18.89
C ARG A 193 22.26 -8.47 20.41
N ALA A 194 22.19 -7.35 21.12
CA ALA A 194 22.18 -7.36 22.58
C ALA A 194 20.88 -8.00 23.10
N ARG A 195 19.74 -7.56 22.57
CA ARG A 195 18.41 -8.08 22.93
C ARG A 195 18.28 -9.61 22.76
N LEU A 196 18.71 -10.13 21.61
CA LEU A 196 18.64 -11.56 21.28
C LEU A 196 19.50 -12.43 22.22
N ARG A 197 20.63 -11.89 22.70
CA ARG A 197 21.50 -12.59 23.67
C ARG A 197 20.93 -12.59 25.07
N GLU A 198 20.31 -11.49 25.46
CA GLU A 198 19.73 -11.31 26.79
C GLU A 198 18.49 -12.19 27.00
N ARG A 199 17.56 -12.23 26.01
CA ARG A 199 16.25 -12.89 26.15
C ARG A 199 15.80 -13.57 24.85
N PRO A 200 16.39 -14.71 24.47
CA PRO A 200 16.11 -15.36 23.19
C PRO A 200 14.68 -15.90 23.03
N ALA A 201 13.97 -16.15 24.14
CA ALA A 201 12.61 -16.69 24.15
C ALA A 201 11.50 -15.63 24.34
N ALA A 202 11.86 -14.35 24.48
CA ALA A 202 10.92 -13.27 24.77
C ALA A 202 10.37 -12.59 23.49
N PRO A 203 9.31 -11.77 23.62
CA PRO A 203 8.97 -10.80 22.59
C PRO A 203 10.18 -9.92 22.24
N LEU A 204 10.32 -9.58 20.96
CA LEU A 204 11.48 -8.86 20.43
C LEU A 204 11.61 -7.46 21.06
N LEU A 205 10.47 -6.77 21.19
CA LEU A 205 10.37 -5.40 21.69
C LEU A 205 9.92 -5.39 23.15
N SER A 206 10.54 -6.23 23.98
CA SER A 206 10.34 -6.26 25.44
C SER A 206 11.60 -5.90 26.21
N TRP A 207 11.41 -5.53 27.48
CA TRP A 207 12.46 -5.21 28.43
C TRP A 207 12.02 -5.62 29.84
N VAL A 208 12.95 -5.59 30.79
CA VAL A 208 12.69 -5.87 32.21
C VAL A 208 13.19 -4.69 33.04
N VAL A 209 12.36 -4.21 33.97
CA VAL A 209 12.74 -3.21 34.99
C VAL A 209 12.30 -3.78 36.33
N ASP A 210 13.21 -3.82 37.31
CA ASP A 210 12.93 -4.32 38.67
C ASP A 210 12.30 -5.72 38.73
N GLY A 211 12.62 -6.58 37.75
CA GLY A 211 12.09 -7.94 37.64
C GLY A 211 10.74 -8.04 36.92
N GLU A 212 10.09 -6.92 36.60
CA GLU A 212 8.84 -6.88 35.83
C GLU A 212 9.12 -6.81 34.32
N GLU A 213 8.54 -7.74 33.57
CA GLU A 213 8.64 -7.75 32.12
C GLU A 213 7.57 -6.85 31.49
N SER A 214 7.99 -6.02 30.55
CA SER A 214 7.13 -5.13 29.77
C SER A 214 7.45 -5.27 28.28
N ALA A 215 6.42 -5.15 27.43
CA ALA A 215 6.57 -5.19 25.98
C ALA A 215 5.81 -4.06 25.30
N LEU A 216 6.30 -3.62 24.13
CA LEU A 216 5.60 -2.60 23.35
C LEU A 216 4.32 -3.15 22.72
N SER A 217 3.22 -2.42 22.91
CA SER A 217 1.98 -2.66 22.16
C SER A 217 1.97 -1.92 20.82
N ALA A 218 1.05 -2.33 19.94
CA ALA A 218 0.74 -1.56 18.73
C ALA A 218 0.30 -0.10 19.03
N ALA A 219 -0.31 0.16 20.19
CA ALA A 219 -0.73 1.49 20.60
C ALA A 219 0.49 2.35 20.97
N ASP A 220 1.45 1.81 21.73
CA ASP A 220 2.68 2.51 22.12
C ASP A 220 3.46 3.00 20.90
N ILE A 221 3.64 2.12 19.92
CA ILE A 221 4.39 2.43 18.69
C ILE A 221 3.69 3.54 17.89
N ASN A 222 2.36 3.49 17.74
CA ASN A 222 1.64 4.54 17.03
C ASN A 222 1.66 5.88 17.78
N SER A 223 1.55 5.87 19.11
CA SER A 223 1.68 7.08 19.92
C SER A 223 3.07 7.71 19.75
N PHE A 224 4.12 6.89 19.76
CA PHE A 224 5.49 7.35 19.53
C PHE A 224 5.70 7.93 18.12
N ILE A 225 5.12 7.30 17.08
CA ILE A 225 5.15 7.85 15.72
C ILE A 225 4.57 9.27 15.72
N LYS A 226 3.39 9.46 16.30
CA LYS A 226 2.74 10.78 16.35
C LYS A 226 3.58 11.82 17.07
N GLU A 227 4.05 11.46 18.27
CA GLU A 227 4.87 12.34 19.11
C GLU A 227 6.16 12.76 18.38
N ARG A 228 6.91 11.81 17.82
CA ARG A 228 8.20 12.10 17.18
C ARG A 228 8.04 12.89 15.89
N THR A 229 7.06 12.54 15.07
CA THR A 229 6.85 13.19 13.77
C THR A 229 6.16 14.54 13.88
N GLY A 230 5.39 14.78 14.96
CA GLY A 230 4.56 15.97 15.12
C GLY A 230 3.31 15.97 14.23
N GLY A 231 2.98 14.83 13.61
CA GLY A 231 1.82 14.67 12.73
C GLY A 231 0.94 13.50 13.16
N GLU A 232 -0.29 13.46 12.64
CA GLU A 232 -1.26 12.42 12.97
C GLU A 232 -0.98 11.08 12.26
N PHE A 233 0.29 10.65 12.13
CA PHE A 233 0.71 9.46 11.39
C PHE A 233 0.53 8.15 12.16
N SER A 234 0.62 7.05 11.41
CA SER A 234 0.53 5.68 11.88
C SER A 234 1.49 4.79 11.09
N ALA A 235 1.69 3.55 11.54
CA ALA A 235 2.48 2.57 10.80
C ALA A 235 2.00 2.32 9.36
N LYS A 236 0.72 2.59 9.05
CA LYS A 236 0.17 2.45 7.68
C LYS A 236 0.75 3.49 6.72
N ASP A 237 1.06 4.68 7.22
CA ASP A 237 1.58 5.77 6.39
C ASP A 237 2.99 5.41 5.87
N PHE A 238 3.84 4.78 6.69
CA PHE A 238 5.15 4.23 6.27
C PHE A 238 5.03 3.26 5.09
N ARG A 239 4.06 2.33 5.15
CA ARG A 239 3.81 1.37 4.07
C ARG A 239 3.37 2.05 2.77
N THR A 240 2.59 3.12 2.88
CA THR A 240 2.13 3.88 1.71
C THR A 240 3.29 4.66 1.10
N LEU A 241 4.10 5.31 1.93
CA LEU A 241 5.30 6.03 1.50
C LEU A 241 6.30 5.09 0.82
N ARG A 242 6.65 3.96 1.45
CA ARG A 242 7.60 2.99 0.87
C ARG A 242 7.08 2.37 -0.42
N GLY A 243 5.80 2.02 -0.49
CA GLY A 243 5.19 1.50 -1.70
C GLY A 243 5.29 2.50 -2.87
N THR A 244 4.98 3.76 -2.57
CA THR A 244 5.09 4.86 -3.55
C THR A 244 6.56 5.11 -3.96
N ALA A 245 7.50 5.10 -3.02
CA ALA A 245 8.93 5.29 -3.27
C ALA A 245 9.51 4.18 -4.16
N ALA A 246 9.23 2.91 -3.84
CA ALA A 246 9.69 1.78 -4.64
C ALA A 246 9.12 1.81 -6.07
N ALA A 247 7.84 2.15 -6.22
CA ALA A 247 7.22 2.32 -7.53
C ALA A 247 7.89 3.47 -8.32
N ALA A 248 8.12 4.62 -7.69
CA ALA A 248 8.74 5.77 -8.35
C ALA A 248 10.19 5.50 -8.78
N GLN A 249 10.99 4.83 -7.94
CA GLN A 249 12.33 4.39 -8.29
C GLN A 249 12.32 3.43 -9.49
N SER A 250 11.40 2.45 -9.50
CA SER A 250 11.26 1.51 -10.62
C SER A 250 10.84 2.20 -11.93
N LEU A 251 9.93 3.18 -11.86
CA LEU A 251 9.53 3.99 -13.01
C LEU A 251 10.70 4.83 -13.55
N ALA A 252 11.46 5.47 -12.66
CA ALA A 252 12.63 6.27 -13.01
C ALA A 252 13.72 5.42 -13.68
N GLN A 253 14.02 4.24 -13.13
CA GLN A 253 14.97 3.30 -13.71
C GLN A 253 14.50 2.81 -15.10
N SER A 254 13.21 2.46 -15.23
CA SER A 254 12.64 2.04 -16.51
C SER A 254 12.71 3.15 -17.56
N LEU A 255 12.44 4.40 -17.18
CA LEU A 255 12.55 5.55 -18.09
C LEU A 255 14.00 5.75 -18.53
N ALA A 256 14.95 5.74 -17.59
CA ALA A 256 16.37 5.89 -17.88
C ALA A 256 16.88 4.78 -18.83
N GLN A 257 16.48 3.53 -18.62
CA GLN A 257 16.81 2.40 -19.49
C GLN A 257 16.22 2.58 -20.91
N ASN A 258 14.94 2.96 -21.01
CA ASN A 258 14.29 3.19 -22.29
C ASN A 258 14.95 4.33 -23.08
N LEU A 259 15.36 5.40 -22.40
CA LEU A 259 16.06 6.53 -23.02
C LEU A 259 17.46 6.13 -23.50
N ARG A 260 18.21 5.34 -22.72
CA ARG A 260 19.52 4.79 -23.13
C ARG A 260 19.39 3.87 -24.35
N ALA A 261 18.37 3.00 -24.36
CA ALA A 261 18.10 2.11 -25.49
C ALA A 261 17.71 2.89 -26.76
N ALA A 262 16.91 3.96 -26.63
CA ALA A 262 16.55 4.82 -27.75
C ALA A 262 17.73 5.64 -28.28
N ALA A 263 18.71 5.98 -27.42
CA ALA A 263 19.92 6.70 -27.79
C ALA A 263 21.00 5.84 -28.47
N GLY A 264 20.75 4.55 -28.72
CA GLY A 264 21.66 3.69 -29.50
C GLY A 264 22.92 3.24 -28.77
N MET A 265 22.96 3.33 -27.43
CA MET A 265 24.11 2.84 -26.66
C MET A 265 24.03 1.31 -26.49
N THR A 266 24.44 0.57 -27.53
CA THR A 266 24.84 -0.83 -27.40
C THR A 266 26.16 -0.85 -26.63
N THR A 267 26.15 -1.24 -25.35
CA THR A 267 27.39 -1.61 -24.67
C THR A 267 27.90 -2.91 -25.30
N HIS A 268 28.82 -2.77 -26.25
CA HIS A 268 29.76 -3.82 -26.61
C HIS A 268 31.06 -3.56 -25.85
N GLU A 269 31.13 -4.09 -24.63
CA GLU A 269 32.32 -4.30 -23.80
C GLU A 269 31.93 -5.54 -22.96
N ASP A 270 32.52 -6.73 -23.01
CA ASP A 270 33.81 -7.21 -23.51
C ASP A 270 33.65 -8.66 -24.01
N GLU A 271 34.07 -8.94 -25.25
CA GLU A 271 34.57 -10.27 -25.62
C GLU A 271 35.81 -10.08 -26.51
N ALA A 272 36.99 -10.22 -25.91
CA ALA A 272 38.19 -10.70 -26.59
C ALA A 272 39.19 -11.28 -25.58
N SER A 273 39.55 -12.54 -25.80
CA SER A 273 40.67 -13.33 -25.23
C SER A 273 40.51 -13.86 -23.80
N SER A 274 40.68 -15.15 -23.49
CA SER A 274 41.22 -16.27 -24.27
C SER A 274 40.90 -17.61 -23.60
N ASP A 275 40.73 -18.58 -24.47
CA ASP A 275 40.57 -20.03 -24.30
C ASP A 275 41.74 -20.71 -23.54
N ALA A 276 41.42 -21.64 -22.64
CA ALA A 276 42.23 -22.80 -22.27
C ALA A 276 41.40 -23.71 -21.34
N GLY A 277 40.81 -24.76 -21.92
CA GLY A 277 39.91 -25.68 -21.22
C GLY A 277 40.56 -26.65 -20.25
N THR A 278 39.72 -27.40 -19.53
CA THR A 278 39.89 -28.85 -19.27
C THR A 278 38.52 -29.44 -18.93
N LYS A 279 38.19 -30.55 -19.61
CA LYS A 279 37.01 -31.39 -19.43
C LYS A 279 37.12 -32.24 -18.17
N SER A 280 36.02 -32.43 -17.45
CA SER A 280 35.68 -33.73 -16.85
C SER A 280 34.17 -33.81 -16.64
N GLY A 281 33.55 -34.81 -17.27
CA GLY A 281 32.11 -35.05 -17.22
C GLY A 281 31.63 -35.90 -16.06
N SER A 282 30.32 -35.94 -15.90
CA SER A 282 29.49 -37.04 -15.37
C SER A 282 28.04 -36.55 -15.44
N ALA A 283 27.22 -36.96 -16.41
CA ALA A 283 26.44 -38.21 -16.44
C ALA A 283 25.48 -38.37 -15.24
N GLY A 284 24.18 -38.20 -15.48
CA GLY A 284 23.14 -38.44 -14.50
C GLY A 284 21.74 -38.24 -15.07
N SER A 285 21.19 -39.28 -15.70
CA SER A 285 19.87 -39.31 -16.34
C SER A 285 18.73 -39.58 -15.33
N ARG A 286 17.53 -39.04 -15.58
CA ARG A 286 16.22 -39.75 -15.60
C ARG A 286 15.07 -38.73 -15.81
N ALA A 287 14.40 -38.76 -16.96
CA ALA A 287 13.12 -39.45 -17.23
C ALA A 287 11.91 -38.75 -16.56
N LYS A 288 11.16 -37.90 -17.30
CA LYS A 288 9.90 -38.19 -18.04
C LYS A 288 8.76 -38.72 -17.16
N ALA A 289 7.72 -37.91 -17.00
CA ALA A 289 6.32 -38.34 -17.20
C ALA A 289 5.40 -37.12 -17.39
N SER A 290 4.79 -37.09 -18.57
CA SER A 290 3.67 -36.26 -19.00
C SER A 290 2.35 -36.83 -18.49
N THR A 291 1.37 -35.98 -18.16
CA THR A 291 -0.02 -36.24 -18.58
C THR A 291 -0.80 -34.94 -18.76
N ALA A 292 -1.38 -34.82 -19.95
CA ALA A 292 -2.37 -33.83 -20.34
C ALA A 292 -3.73 -34.15 -19.70
N GLY A 293 -4.55 -33.11 -19.55
CA GLY A 293 -5.95 -33.20 -19.11
C GLY A 293 -6.75 -32.02 -19.62
N SER A 294 -7.00 -32.02 -20.93
CA SER A 294 -7.93 -31.13 -21.63
C SER A 294 -9.38 -31.50 -21.25
N GLY A 295 -10.18 -30.50 -20.85
CA GLY A 295 -11.59 -30.64 -20.57
C GLY A 295 -12.38 -29.41 -21.02
N THR A 296 -12.74 -29.36 -22.29
CA THR A 296 -13.69 -28.42 -22.91
C THR A 296 -15.13 -28.92 -22.76
N LYS A 297 -16.05 -28.05 -22.29
CA LYS A 297 -17.51 -28.08 -22.55
C LYS A 297 -18.04 -26.64 -22.50
N SER A 298 -18.31 -26.04 -23.66
CA SER A 298 -19.64 -25.96 -24.32
C SER A 298 -20.58 -24.94 -23.66
N GLY A 299 -20.54 -23.71 -24.18
CA GLY A 299 -21.52 -22.66 -23.90
C GLY A 299 -22.26 -22.28 -25.18
N THR A 300 -23.54 -22.62 -25.22
CA THR A 300 -24.52 -22.30 -26.26
C THR A 300 -25.13 -20.93 -25.97
N ALA A 301 -25.18 -20.01 -26.94
CA ALA A 301 -26.18 -18.94 -26.99
C ALA A 301 -26.25 -18.34 -28.40
N GLY A 302 -27.47 -18.30 -28.94
CA GLY A 302 -27.79 -17.89 -30.29
C GLY A 302 -27.90 -16.38 -30.52
N LYS A 303 -28.05 -16.09 -31.81
CA LYS A 303 -28.22 -14.82 -32.53
C LYS A 303 -29.32 -13.89 -31.99
N GLY A 304 -29.13 -12.59 -32.25
CA GLY A 304 -30.17 -11.76 -32.88
C GLY A 304 -30.32 -10.30 -32.39
N ALA A 305 -29.87 -9.33 -33.20
CA ALA A 305 -30.45 -7.98 -33.42
C ALA A 305 -29.48 -7.21 -34.35
N ARG A 306 -29.74 -7.06 -35.65
CA ARG A 306 -30.61 -6.10 -36.37
C ARG A 306 -30.11 -4.65 -36.35
N ASP A 307 -29.87 -4.17 -37.58
CA ASP A 307 -29.52 -2.84 -38.04
C ASP A 307 -30.61 -1.78 -37.81
N GLY A 308 -30.22 -0.50 -37.91
CA GLY A 308 -31.06 0.52 -38.55
C GLY A 308 -31.12 1.91 -37.91
N ALA A 309 -30.44 2.87 -38.57
CA ALA A 309 -30.87 4.24 -38.91
C ALA A 309 -31.22 5.24 -37.77
N ALA A 310 -30.47 6.33 -37.60
CA ALA A 310 -30.54 7.62 -38.32
C ALA A 310 -31.59 8.59 -37.75
N GLY A 311 -31.17 9.83 -37.47
CA GLY A 311 -32.06 10.91 -37.05
C GLY A 311 -31.31 12.17 -36.60
N ALA A 312 -31.08 13.08 -37.55
CA ALA A 312 -30.53 14.41 -37.34
C ALA A 312 -31.51 15.33 -36.59
N GLY A 313 -30.97 16.32 -35.86
CA GLY A 313 -31.76 17.37 -35.20
C GLY A 313 -30.89 18.54 -34.73
N THR A 314 -31.23 19.73 -35.19
CA THR A 314 -30.44 20.97 -35.27
C THR A 314 -30.38 21.80 -33.97
N LYS A 315 -29.21 22.44 -33.74
CA LYS A 315 -28.83 23.73 -33.08
C LYS A 315 -29.92 24.59 -32.35
N PRO A 316 -29.57 25.39 -31.31
CA PRO A 316 -28.77 26.60 -31.51
C PRO A 316 -27.76 27.02 -30.42
N SER A 317 -26.94 27.98 -30.85
CA SER A 317 -25.91 28.74 -30.16
C SER A 317 -26.45 29.66 -29.06
N THR A 318 -25.71 29.80 -27.97
CA THR A 318 -25.61 31.05 -27.21
C THR A 318 -24.23 31.24 -26.62
N THR A 319 -23.69 32.40 -26.94
CA THR A 319 -22.47 33.07 -26.49
C THR A 319 -22.51 33.37 -24.99
N ALA A 320 -21.44 33.09 -24.25
CA ALA A 320 -21.15 33.78 -23.00
C ALA A 320 -19.64 33.77 -22.69
N THR A 321 -19.12 34.98 -22.71
CA THR A 321 -17.79 35.53 -22.44
C THR A 321 -17.05 34.90 -21.25
N ALA A 322 -15.80 34.50 -21.50
CA ALA A 322 -14.81 34.14 -20.48
C ALA A 322 -14.00 35.39 -20.08
N THR A 323 -13.86 35.63 -18.78
CA THR A 323 -13.01 36.68 -18.21
C THR A 323 -11.99 36.06 -17.26
N GLY A 324 -10.72 36.44 -17.45
CA GLY A 324 -9.75 36.60 -16.36
C GLY A 324 -8.88 35.40 -16.00
N VAL A 325 -7.81 35.22 -16.77
CA VAL A 325 -6.69 34.31 -16.48
C VAL A 325 -5.75 34.99 -15.47
N GLY A 326 -5.60 34.43 -14.27
CA GLY A 326 -4.56 34.81 -13.31
C GLY A 326 -3.29 34.02 -13.58
N ALA A 327 -2.19 34.74 -13.80
CA ALA A 327 -0.90 34.23 -14.25
C ALA A 327 -0.28 33.19 -13.30
N VAL A 328 0.19 32.08 -13.89
CA VAL A 328 1.10 31.11 -13.28
C VAL A 328 2.52 31.68 -13.39
N PRO A 329 3.33 31.75 -12.32
CA PRO A 329 4.71 32.22 -12.45
C PRO A 329 5.56 31.17 -13.17
N ALA A 330 6.43 31.66 -14.04
CA ALA A 330 7.30 30.88 -14.90
C ALA A 330 8.38 30.13 -14.08
N ALA A 331 8.36 28.80 -14.17
CA ALA A 331 9.42 27.95 -13.65
C ALA A 331 10.63 27.93 -14.62
N SER A 332 11.79 27.95 -14.00
CA SER A 332 13.15 28.05 -14.55
C SER A 332 13.50 27.01 -15.62
N ALA A 333 14.47 27.37 -16.46
CA ALA A 333 14.79 26.79 -17.75
C ALA A 333 15.50 25.42 -17.68
N SER A 334 14.83 24.38 -18.18
CA SER A 334 15.31 23.44 -19.21
C SER A 334 14.30 22.29 -19.40
N ARG A 335 13.11 22.58 -19.94
CA ARG A 335 12.02 21.60 -20.12
C ARG A 335 11.75 21.39 -21.62
N GLN A 336 12.58 20.58 -22.29
CA GLN A 336 12.26 20.12 -23.64
C GLN A 336 11.12 19.09 -23.61
N PRO A 337 10.24 19.03 -24.64
CA PRO A 337 9.05 18.20 -24.61
C PRO A 337 9.40 16.72 -24.84
N ARG A 338 9.62 15.97 -23.75
CA ARG A 338 9.94 14.52 -23.73
C ARG A 338 8.80 13.60 -24.21
N ALA A 339 7.65 14.15 -24.63
CA ALA A 339 6.44 13.39 -24.92
C ALA A 339 6.41 12.73 -26.31
N ALA A 340 7.21 13.20 -27.28
CA ALA A 340 7.03 12.87 -28.70
C ALA A 340 7.52 11.47 -29.14
N SER A 341 8.20 10.68 -28.28
CA SER A 341 8.74 9.36 -28.64
C SER A 341 8.36 8.23 -27.67
N ARG A 342 7.23 8.34 -26.95
CA ARG A 342 6.86 7.34 -25.94
C ARG A 342 6.23 6.09 -26.55
N ASN A 343 6.82 4.93 -26.24
CA ASN A 343 6.25 3.63 -26.58
C ASN A 343 5.23 3.20 -25.52
N ARG A 344 3.93 3.26 -25.86
CA ARG A 344 2.82 2.84 -24.96
C ARG A 344 2.99 1.44 -24.38
N ARG A 345 3.59 0.49 -25.13
CA ARG A 345 3.85 -0.87 -24.63
C ARG A 345 4.97 -0.87 -23.58
N ALA A 346 6.04 -0.10 -23.81
CA ALA A 346 7.12 0.06 -22.85
C ALA A 346 6.62 0.70 -21.55
N ASP A 347 5.79 1.75 -21.66
CA ASP A 347 5.18 2.39 -20.49
C ASP A 347 4.29 1.43 -19.69
N THR A 348 3.48 0.64 -20.38
CA THR A 348 2.63 -0.37 -19.72
C THR A 348 3.47 -1.41 -18.98
N ARG A 349 4.58 -1.87 -19.57
CA ARG A 349 5.51 -2.80 -18.92
C ARG A 349 6.20 -2.16 -17.71
N ALA A 350 6.65 -0.91 -17.83
CA ALA A 350 7.28 -0.15 -16.74
C ALA A 350 6.32 0.04 -15.56
N ILE A 351 5.07 0.44 -15.82
CA ILE A 351 4.05 0.59 -14.77
C ILE A 351 3.75 -0.77 -14.12
N ALA A 352 3.67 -1.85 -14.88
CA ALA A 352 3.46 -3.18 -14.31
C ALA A 352 4.64 -3.62 -13.42
N GLU A 353 5.88 -3.31 -13.82
CA GLU A 353 7.08 -3.56 -13.03
C GLU A 353 7.10 -2.75 -11.74
N ALA A 354 6.78 -1.45 -11.81
CA ALA A 354 6.69 -0.59 -10.63
C ALA A 354 5.70 -1.12 -9.59
N MET A 355 4.55 -1.67 -10.02
CA MET A 355 3.60 -2.30 -9.10
C MET A 355 4.12 -3.61 -8.52
N ARG A 356 4.92 -4.40 -9.28
CA ARG A 356 5.57 -5.61 -8.76
C ARG A 356 6.62 -5.27 -7.72
N GLN A 357 7.45 -4.26 -7.96
CA GLN A 357 8.46 -3.79 -7.02
C GLN A 357 7.81 -3.24 -5.74
N ALA A 358 6.79 -2.40 -5.86
CA ALA A 358 6.02 -1.93 -4.71
C ALA A 358 5.35 -3.09 -3.94
N ALA A 359 4.87 -4.12 -4.63
CA ALA A 359 4.26 -5.27 -4.00
C ALA A 359 5.27 -6.15 -3.25
N ALA A 360 6.46 -6.35 -3.83
CA ALA A 360 7.54 -7.11 -3.23
C ALA A 360 8.00 -6.47 -1.91
N VAL A 361 8.26 -5.15 -1.89
CA VAL A 361 8.71 -4.47 -0.67
C VAL A 361 7.62 -4.41 0.42
N LEU A 362 6.35 -4.58 0.08
CA LEU A 362 5.22 -4.51 1.01
C LEU A 362 4.68 -5.87 1.46
N GLY A 363 5.12 -6.97 0.84
CA GLY A 363 4.52 -8.30 1.02
C GLY A 363 3.02 -8.25 0.72
N ASN A 364 2.65 -7.85 -0.50
CA ASN A 364 1.28 -7.87 -1.00
C ASN A 364 1.25 -8.24 -2.50
N THR A 365 0.06 -8.21 -3.13
CA THR A 365 -0.05 -8.43 -4.58
C THR A 365 0.05 -7.10 -5.35
N PRO A 366 0.50 -7.10 -6.63
CA PRO A 366 0.56 -5.89 -7.45
C PRO A 366 -0.77 -5.12 -7.57
N ALA A 367 -1.90 -5.83 -7.55
CA ALA A 367 -3.22 -5.21 -7.54
C ALA A 367 -3.51 -4.45 -6.24
N ILE A 368 -3.10 -5.01 -5.09
CA ILE A 368 -3.24 -4.35 -3.79
C ILE A 368 -2.27 -3.16 -3.67
N ALA A 369 -1.03 -3.31 -4.13
CA ALA A 369 -0.08 -2.19 -4.20
C ALA A 369 -0.67 -1.01 -5.00
N ARG A 370 -1.14 -1.27 -6.22
CA ARG A 370 -1.69 -0.25 -7.13
C ARG A 370 -2.89 0.50 -6.55
N THR A 371 -3.83 -0.21 -5.94
CA THR A 371 -5.09 0.38 -5.48
C THR A 371 -4.96 1.05 -4.11
N SER A 372 -4.03 0.59 -3.28
CA SER A 372 -4.03 0.94 -1.85
C SER A 372 -2.79 1.69 -1.38
N TYR A 373 -1.62 1.49 -2.00
CA TYR A 373 -0.34 1.92 -1.45
C TYR A 373 0.51 2.79 -2.37
N VAL A 374 0.27 2.78 -3.68
CA VAL A 374 1.02 3.60 -4.64
C VAL A 374 0.20 4.84 -5.00
N ASP A 375 0.78 6.03 -4.81
CA ASP A 375 0.16 7.29 -5.23
C ASP A 375 -0.02 7.31 -6.76
N PRO A 376 -1.25 7.42 -7.29
CA PRO A 376 -1.48 7.41 -8.73
C PRO A 376 -0.82 8.57 -9.47
N ARG A 377 -0.55 9.70 -8.78
CA ARG A 377 0.09 10.88 -9.39
C ARG A 377 1.46 10.56 -9.98
N ILE A 378 2.22 9.64 -9.37
CA ILE A 378 3.54 9.26 -9.91
C ILE A 378 3.43 8.54 -11.25
N VAL A 379 2.31 7.84 -11.50
CA VAL A 379 2.05 7.15 -12.77
C VAL A 379 1.65 8.17 -13.83
N ASP A 380 0.85 9.17 -13.46
CA ASP A 380 0.45 10.25 -14.35
C ASP A 380 1.64 11.12 -14.75
N LEU A 381 2.49 11.50 -13.78
CA LEU A 381 3.76 12.19 -14.02
C LEU A 381 4.71 11.35 -14.87
N PHE A 382 4.85 10.06 -14.56
CA PHE A 382 5.64 9.15 -15.38
C PHE A 382 5.15 9.15 -16.82
N ARG A 383 3.84 9.08 -17.08
CA ARG A 383 3.26 9.15 -18.43
C ARG A 383 3.54 10.50 -19.12
N ALA A 384 3.58 11.58 -18.35
CA ALA A 384 3.96 12.91 -18.84
C ALA A 384 5.46 13.07 -19.15
N GLY A 385 6.32 12.12 -18.74
CA GLY A 385 7.78 12.20 -18.96
C GLY A 385 8.57 12.63 -17.74
N GLU A 386 7.92 12.69 -16.58
CA GLU A 386 8.47 13.20 -15.33
C GLU A 386 8.61 12.07 -14.32
N THR A 387 9.80 11.94 -13.74
CA THR A 387 10.11 10.97 -12.69
C THR A 387 11.09 11.57 -11.71
N ILE A 388 11.28 10.92 -10.56
CA ILE A 388 12.41 11.22 -9.69
C ILE A 388 13.73 10.96 -10.44
N ASP A 389 14.80 11.62 -10.01
CA ASP A 389 16.16 11.29 -10.45
C ASP A 389 16.65 10.02 -9.73
N PRO A 390 16.86 8.90 -10.43
CA PRO A 390 17.32 7.66 -9.80
C PRO A 390 18.76 7.73 -9.31
N ALA A 391 19.56 8.70 -9.79
CA ALA A 391 20.94 8.95 -9.36
C ALA A 391 21.07 10.15 -8.40
N GLY A 392 19.93 10.74 -8.01
CA GLY A 392 19.89 11.89 -7.12
C GLY A 392 20.52 11.58 -5.76
N ARG A 393 21.13 12.61 -5.16
CA ARG A 393 21.76 12.49 -3.82
C ARG A 393 20.75 12.51 -2.67
N VAL A 394 19.51 12.91 -2.94
CA VAL A 394 18.42 12.92 -1.96
C VAL A 394 17.73 11.57 -1.90
N SER A 395 17.07 11.28 -0.78
CA SER A 395 16.31 10.04 -0.66
C SER A 395 15.11 10.02 -1.61
N ALA A 396 14.64 8.83 -1.97
CA ALA A 396 13.49 8.69 -2.86
C ALA A 396 12.23 9.35 -2.29
N GLU A 397 12.07 9.38 -0.97
CA GLU A 397 10.94 10.05 -0.31
C GLU A 397 11.01 11.57 -0.46
N THR A 398 12.20 12.17 -0.34
CA THR A 398 12.40 13.61 -0.60
C THR A 398 12.19 13.94 -2.08
N ALA A 399 12.75 13.14 -2.99
CA ALA A 399 12.56 13.32 -4.42
C ALA A 399 11.08 13.19 -4.82
N LEU A 400 10.34 12.27 -4.20
CA LEU A 400 8.91 12.12 -4.39
C LEU A 400 8.12 13.36 -4.00
N ARG A 401 8.45 13.97 -2.86
CA ARG A 401 7.81 15.23 -2.44
C ARG A 401 8.01 16.31 -3.47
N THR A 402 9.25 16.49 -3.94
CA THR A 402 9.59 17.49 -4.96
C THR A 402 8.82 17.22 -6.26
N LEU A 403 8.82 15.96 -6.72
CA LEU A 403 8.14 15.53 -7.94
C LEU A 403 6.62 15.81 -7.90
N VAL A 404 5.98 15.57 -6.74
CA VAL A 404 4.51 15.63 -6.63
C VAL A 404 4.00 17.01 -6.19
N LEU A 405 4.74 17.72 -5.35
CA LEU A 405 4.32 19.00 -4.75
C LEU A 405 4.99 20.22 -5.40
N GLY A 406 6.08 20.03 -6.15
CA GLY A 406 6.92 21.12 -6.69
C GLY A 406 8.09 21.49 -5.79
N ASP A 407 8.91 22.43 -6.25
CA ASP A 407 10.19 22.83 -5.63
C ASP A 407 10.03 23.75 -4.39
N ASP A 408 8.82 24.24 -4.11
CA ASP A 408 8.53 25.19 -3.02
C ASP A 408 8.31 24.53 -1.63
N VAL A 409 8.87 23.33 -1.39
CA VAL A 409 8.48 22.45 -0.27
C VAL A 409 9.63 21.95 0.61
#